data_AF-A0A930WIA9-F1
#
_entry.id   AF-A0A930WIA9-F1
#
_cell.length_a   1.000
_cell.length_b   1.000
_cell.length_c   1.000
_cell.angle_alpha   90.00
_cell.angle_beta   90.00
_cell.angle_gamma   90.00
#
_symmetry.space_group_name_H-M   'P 1'
#
loop_
_entity.id
_entity.type
_entity.pdbx_description
1 polymer ?
#
loop_
_entity_poly.entity_id
_entity_poly.type
_entity_poly.pdbx_seq_one_letter_code
_entity_poly.pdbx_strand_id
1 'polypeptide(L)'
;MNSLTLILSPEQIATLGATYASYTQSPPPHATLRLKVDGLSVTAYKSGKILFQGKGIEDFIQKNHLEQSIDATSKKALEDSTLPEGFATWSVIGSDEVGNGAYFGPLTVAAAYVSKENIATLKAMGVRDSKDMTDDQIKALVPKIKEAVPYKLLTLWPEKYNEVQQVKNLNEMKALLHNQALRLLTEKLAPEAPEAYLIDQFCKPDLYYRYLKGQDLIDKKKTYFITKGESHHIAVAAASMIARCAFLDGLDSLSAEYGYELPSGAGANVDKAAATILKHGGMELLGKVAKLHFANTEKAKKLK
;
A
#
# COMPACT_ATOMS: atom_id res chain seq x y z
N MET A 1 -15.19 -16.04 -0.43
CA MET A 1 -14.59 -17.24 0.21
C MET A 1 -14.21 -16.84 1.61
N ASN A 2 -14.76 -17.52 2.62
CA ASN A 2 -14.51 -17.18 4.02
C ASN A 2 -13.12 -17.72 4.44
N SER A 3 -12.31 -16.89 5.10
CA SER A 3 -10.99 -17.28 5.57
C SER A 3 -10.63 -16.56 6.87
N LEU A 4 -9.93 -17.25 7.76
CA LEU A 4 -9.44 -16.72 9.03
C LEU A 4 -7.98 -17.12 9.23
N THR A 5 -7.20 -16.31 9.93
CA THR A 5 -5.83 -16.66 10.32
C THR A 5 -5.69 -16.58 11.83
N LEU A 6 -5.02 -17.57 12.43
CA LEU A 6 -4.57 -17.55 13.82
C LEU A 6 -3.05 -17.66 13.90
N ILE A 7 -2.49 -17.37 15.07
CA ILE A 7 -1.14 -17.78 15.45
C ILE A 7 -1.31 -18.86 16.53
N LEU A 8 -0.63 -19.98 16.35
CA LEU A 8 -0.63 -21.10 17.28
C LEU A 8 0.80 -21.44 17.67
N SER A 9 0.99 -21.96 18.88
CA SER A 9 2.29 -22.46 19.31
C SER A 9 2.71 -23.68 18.49
N PRO A 10 4.02 -23.99 18.39
CA PRO A 10 4.49 -25.21 17.75
C PRO A 10 3.82 -26.48 18.32
N GLU A 11 3.56 -26.51 19.63
CA GLU A 11 2.89 -27.62 20.30
C GLU A 11 1.43 -27.74 19.84
N GLN A 12 0.68 -26.64 19.77
CA GLN A 12 -0.70 -26.64 19.28
C GLN A 12 -0.80 -27.10 17.82
N ILE A 13 0.15 -26.68 16.98
CA ILE A 13 0.22 -27.11 15.56
C ILE A 13 0.54 -28.61 15.48
N ALA A 14 1.47 -29.11 16.31
CA ALA A 14 1.80 -30.53 16.37
C ALA A 14 0.60 -31.37 16.86
N THR A 15 -0.12 -30.90 17.89
CA THR A 15 -1.35 -31.54 18.38
C THR A 15 -2.41 -31.61 17.29
N LEU A 16 -2.67 -30.52 16.57
CA LEU A 16 -3.61 -30.53 15.44
C LEU A 16 -3.18 -31.51 14.34
N GLY A 17 -1.90 -31.55 14.00
CA GLY A 17 -1.35 -32.49 13.03
C GLY A 17 -1.55 -33.95 13.46
N ALA A 18 -1.38 -34.26 14.74
CA ALA A 18 -1.60 -35.59 15.29
C ALA A 18 -3.09 -35.96 15.33
N THR A 19 -3.96 -35.08 15.84
CA THR A 19 -5.40 -35.32 15.97
C THR A 19 -6.10 -35.54 14.63
N TYR A 20 -5.64 -34.84 13.58
CA TYR A 20 -6.22 -34.93 12.23
C TYR A 20 -5.27 -35.59 11.22
N ALA A 21 -4.42 -36.51 11.67
CA ALA A 21 -3.39 -37.14 10.82
C ALA A 21 -3.97 -37.73 9.52
N SER A 22 -5.15 -38.35 9.58
CA SER A 22 -5.86 -38.93 8.43
C SER A 22 -6.35 -37.91 7.39
N TYR A 23 -6.39 -36.61 7.73
CA TYR A 23 -6.81 -35.52 6.87
C TYR A 23 -5.64 -34.70 6.30
N THR A 24 -4.40 -35.16 6.51
CA THR A 24 -3.19 -34.47 6.08
C THR A 24 -3.03 -34.52 4.56
N GLN A 25 -2.62 -33.40 3.97
CA GLN A 25 -2.27 -33.28 2.56
C GLN A 25 -0.87 -32.71 2.38
N SER A 26 -0.34 -32.80 1.16
CA SER A 26 0.93 -32.15 0.81
C SER A 26 0.83 -30.64 1.04
N PRO A 27 1.70 -30.05 1.89
CA PRO A 27 1.68 -28.63 2.18
C PRO A 27 2.22 -27.82 0.98
N PRO A 28 1.70 -26.60 0.75
CA PRO A 28 2.27 -25.69 -0.25
C PRO A 28 3.69 -25.23 0.16
N PRO A 29 4.44 -24.59 -0.75
CA PRO A 29 5.74 -24.02 -0.41
C PRO A 29 5.70 -23.16 0.86
N HIS A 30 6.69 -23.36 1.73
CA HIS A 30 6.85 -22.67 3.03
C HIS A 30 5.84 -23.02 4.13
N ALA A 31 4.83 -23.85 3.86
CA ALA A 31 3.96 -24.41 4.88
C ALA A 31 4.56 -25.67 5.53
N THR A 32 4.27 -25.87 6.81
CA THR A 32 4.71 -27.02 7.60
C THR A 32 3.65 -28.09 7.75
N LEU A 33 2.38 -27.71 7.67
CA LEU A 33 1.24 -28.62 7.80
C LEU A 33 0.10 -28.15 6.90
N ARG A 34 -0.59 -29.11 6.27
CA ARG A 34 -1.86 -28.84 5.60
C ARG A 34 -2.86 -29.94 5.90
N LEU A 35 -4.03 -29.55 6.41
CA LEU A 35 -5.16 -30.42 6.67
C LEU A 35 -6.34 -30.03 5.77
N LYS A 36 -7.14 -31.02 5.37
CA LYS A 36 -8.42 -30.79 4.68
C LYS A 36 -9.52 -31.62 5.31
N VAL A 37 -10.40 -30.98 6.08
CA VAL A 37 -11.46 -31.62 6.87
C VAL A 37 -12.79 -31.06 6.40
N ASP A 38 -13.68 -31.90 5.84
CA ASP A 38 -15.07 -31.54 5.48
C ASP A 38 -15.26 -30.19 4.76
N GLY A 39 -14.37 -29.89 3.80
CA GLY A 39 -14.42 -28.65 3.01
C GLY A 39 -13.73 -27.44 3.64
N LEU A 40 -13.17 -27.59 4.84
CA LEU A 40 -12.23 -26.67 5.48
C LEU A 40 -10.79 -27.05 5.13
N SER A 41 -9.99 -26.08 4.69
CA SER A 41 -8.54 -26.21 4.56
C SER A 41 -7.85 -25.45 5.69
N VAL A 42 -6.91 -26.13 6.35
CA VAL A 42 -6.09 -25.56 7.43
C VAL A 42 -4.63 -25.67 7.02
N THR A 43 -3.91 -24.55 6.92
CA THR A 43 -2.50 -24.52 6.48
C THR A 43 -1.64 -23.80 7.50
N ALA A 44 -0.69 -24.49 8.12
CA ALA A 44 0.25 -23.90 9.08
C ALA A 44 1.61 -23.62 8.45
N TYR A 45 2.28 -22.58 8.93
CA TYR A 45 3.59 -22.13 8.46
C TYR A 45 4.64 -22.22 9.58
N LYS A 46 5.92 -22.21 9.20
CA LYS A 46 7.05 -22.19 10.17
C LYS A 46 6.98 -21.04 11.18
N SER A 47 6.29 -19.96 10.84
CA SER A 47 6.12 -18.78 11.69
C SER A 47 5.05 -18.93 12.78
N GLY A 48 4.41 -20.10 12.92
CA GLY A 48 3.26 -20.30 13.83
C GLY A 48 1.92 -19.78 13.27
N LYS A 49 1.95 -19.10 12.12
CA LYS A 49 0.75 -18.64 11.44
C LYS A 49 -0.02 -19.83 10.88
N ILE A 50 -1.32 -19.87 11.06
CA ILE A 50 -2.21 -20.89 10.51
C ILE A 50 -3.38 -20.21 9.78
N LEU A 51 -3.64 -20.64 8.54
CA LEU A 51 -4.67 -20.12 7.65
C LEU A 51 -5.79 -21.15 7.50
N PHE A 52 -7.00 -20.74 7.87
CA PHE A 52 -8.25 -21.48 7.72
C PHE A 52 -9.02 -20.94 6.51
N GLN A 53 -9.46 -21.80 5.59
CA GLN A 53 -10.20 -21.41 4.39
C GLN A 53 -11.29 -22.42 4.07
N GLY A 54 -12.53 -21.96 3.88
CA GLY A 54 -13.66 -22.85 3.56
C GLY A 54 -14.85 -22.64 4.50
N LYS A 55 -15.67 -23.67 4.66
CA LYS A 55 -16.84 -23.68 5.56
C LYS A 55 -16.47 -24.27 6.92
N GLY A 56 -17.24 -23.96 7.97
CA GLY A 56 -17.05 -24.56 9.30
C GLY A 56 -15.82 -24.08 10.08
N ILE A 57 -15.31 -22.88 9.79
CA ILE A 57 -14.12 -22.32 10.47
C ILE A 57 -14.38 -22.15 11.97
N GLU A 58 -15.52 -21.56 12.35
CA GLU A 58 -15.88 -21.28 13.74
C GLU A 58 -16.05 -22.57 14.55
N ASP A 59 -16.81 -23.52 14.01
CA ASP A 59 -17.01 -24.85 14.62
C ASP A 59 -15.68 -25.58 14.82
N PHE A 60 -14.78 -25.53 13.83
CA PHE A 60 -13.48 -26.19 13.92
C PHE A 60 -12.60 -25.57 15.00
N ILE A 61 -12.61 -24.24 15.14
CA ILE A 61 -11.86 -23.52 16.17
C ILE A 61 -12.38 -23.86 17.56
N GLN A 62 -13.70 -23.83 17.73
CA GLN A 62 -14.35 -24.13 19.01
C GLN A 62 -14.12 -25.59 19.42
N LYS A 63 -14.30 -26.55 18.50
CA LYS A 63 -14.12 -27.98 18.75
C LYS A 63 -12.72 -28.34 19.24
N ASN A 64 -11.70 -27.65 18.70
CA ASN A 64 -10.31 -27.95 19.00
C ASN A 64 -9.75 -27.08 20.13
N HIS A 65 -10.60 -26.31 20.82
CA HIS A 65 -10.21 -25.36 21.86
C HIS A 65 -9.03 -24.48 21.39
N LEU A 66 -9.06 -24.07 20.12
CA LEU A 66 -8.07 -23.19 19.54
C LEU A 66 -8.40 -21.79 20.03
N GLU A 67 -8.01 -21.52 21.27
CA GLU A 67 -8.02 -20.17 21.78
C GLU A 67 -7.18 -19.34 20.83
N GLN A 68 -7.70 -18.17 20.47
CA GLN A 68 -6.81 -17.13 19.99
C GLN A 68 -5.78 -16.99 21.12
N SER A 69 -4.53 -17.39 20.88
CA SER A 69 -3.46 -16.52 21.35
C SER A 69 -3.66 -15.23 20.55
N ILE A 70 -4.61 -14.43 21.06
CA ILE A 70 -4.57 -13.01 20.89
C ILE A 70 -3.25 -12.71 21.57
N ASP A 71 -2.19 -12.69 20.78
CA ASP A 71 -1.22 -11.65 20.97
C ASP A 71 -2.10 -10.42 21.13
N ALA A 72 -2.26 -9.95 22.37
CA ALA A 72 -2.93 -8.70 22.72
C ALA A 72 -2.19 -7.50 22.07
N THR A 73 -1.27 -7.79 21.16
CA THR A 73 -0.53 -7.00 20.17
C THR A 73 -1.01 -7.23 18.71
N SER A 74 -2.12 -7.93 18.46
CA SER A 74 -2.67 -8.14 17.09
C SER A 74 -4.15 -7.75 16.92
N LYS A 75 -4.89 -7.51 18.02
CA LYS A 75 -6.05 -6.59 18.05
C LYS A 75 -5.76 -5.28 18.79
N LYS A 76 -4.51 -5.07 19.23
CA LYS A 76 -4.02 -3.85 19.88
C LYS A 76 -2.53 -3.62 19.53
N ALA A 77 -2.17 -3.60 18.25
CA ALA A 77 -0.91 -2.97 17.75
C ALA A 77 -0.87 -2.79 16.21
N LEU A 78 -1.96 -2.31 15.60
CA LEU A 78 -1.91 -0.92 15.16
C LEU A 78 -2.54 -0.22 16.36
N GLU A 79 -1.72 0.25 17.30
CA GLU A 79 -2.26 1.25 18.21
C GLU A 79 -2.83 2.32 17.28
N ASP A 80 -4.05 2.79 17.54
CA ASP A 80 -4.39 4.13 17.13
C ASP A 80 -3.23 4.97 17.65
N SER A 81 -2.30 5.32 16.77
CA SER A 81 -1.26 6.28 17.05
C SER A 81 -2.05 7.54 17.37
N THR A 82 -2.30 7.79 18.64
CA THR A 82 -3.11 8.94 18.99
C THR A 82 -2.28 10.15 18.66
N LEU A 83 -2.74 10.88 17.64
CA LEU A 83 -2.14 12.16 17.31
C LEU A 83 -2.32 13.07 18.53
N PRO A 84 -1.34 13.93 18.84
CA PRO A 84 -1.46 14.91 19.90
C PRO A 84 -2.76 15.71 19.82
N GLU A 85 -3.26 16.18 20.96
CA GLU A 85 -4.41 17.08 20.97
C GLU A 85 -4.13 18.32 20.12
N GLY A 86 -5.10 18.71 19.28
CA GLY A 86 -4.97 19.85 18.37
C GLY A 86 -4.14 19.58 17.10
N PHE A 87 -3.65 18.36 16.86
CA PHE A 87 -2.82 18.03 15.68
C PHE A 87 -3.44 18.46 14.35
N ALA A 88 -4.78 18.39 14.23
CA ALA A 88 -5.52 18.81 13.04
C ALA A 88 -5.38 20.30 12.67
N THR A 89 -4.76 21.11 13.54
CA THR A 89 -4.51 22.56 13.36
C THR A 89 -3.03 22.91 13.24
N TRP A 90 -2.14 21.91 13.28
CA TRP A 90 -0.70 22.11 13.18
C TRP A 90 -0.28 22.40 11.73
N SER A 91 0.89 23.02 11.58
CA SER A 91 1.62 23.09 10.32
C SER A 91 2.26 21.73 10.04
N VAL A 92 1.79 21.03 9.02
CA VAL A 92 2.14 19.62 8.78
C VAL A 92 2.61 19.40 7.36
N ILE A 93 3.67 18.62 7.20
CA ILE A 93 3.95 17.95 5.92
C ILE A 93 3.28 16.58 5.93
N GLY A 94 2.23 16.42 5.13
CA GLY A 94 1.53 15.15 4.93
C GLY A 94 2.10 14.40 3.72
N SER A 95 2.11 13.07 3.74
CA SER A 95 2.46 12.25 2.56
C SER A 95 1.53 11.07 2.35
N ASP A 96 1.31 10.74 1.08
CA ASP A 96 0.51 9.60 0.63
C ASP A 96 1.02 9.10 -0.74
N GLU A 97 0.61 7.91 -1.14
CA GLU A 97 0.96 7.28 -2.41
C GLU A 97 -0.22 6.72 -3.20
N VAL A 98 -0.06 6.67 -4.52
CA VAL A 98 -1.04 6.09 -5.44
C VAL A 98 -0.35 5.22 -6.48
N GLY A 99 -1.05 4.21 -6.98
CA GLY A 99 -0.55 3.29 -8.01
C GLY A 99 0.10 2.01 -7.48
N ASN A 100 0.16 1.83 -6.15
CA ASN A 100 0.75 0.63 -5.52
C ASN A 100 0.01 -0.67 -5.89
N GLY A 101 -1.30 -0.60 -6.15
CA GLY A 101 -2.17 -1.73 -6.51
C GLY A 101 -2.59 -1.77 -7.99
N ALA A 102 -2.09 -0.84 -8.82
CA ALA A 102 -2.39 -0.79 -10.24
C ALA A 102 -1.29 -1.48 -11.05
N TYR A 103 -1.67 -2.36 -11.97
CA TYR A 103 -0.72 -3.09 -12.82
C TYR A 103 0.00 -2.17 -13.80
N PHE A 104 -0.76 -1.34 -14.52
CA PHE A 104 -0.21 -0.33 -15.41
C PHE A 104 0.14 0.95 -14.65
N GLY A 105 1.02 1.74 -15.26
CA GLY A 105 1.37 3.06 -14.78
C GLY A 105 2.34 3.10 -13.61
N PRO A 106 2.70 4.31 -13.17
CA PRO A 106 3.72 4.50 -12.15
C PRO A 106 3.26 4.13 -10.73
N LEU A 107 4.20 4.17 -9.79
CA LEU A 107 3.94 4.41 -8.37
C LEU A 107 4.28 5.88 -8.08
N THR A 108 3.33 6.66 -7.59
CA THR A 108 3.51 8.09 -7.30
C THR A 108 3.40 8.35 -5.81
N VAL A 109 4.35 9.10 -5.25
CA VAL A 109 4.34 9.55 -3.85
C VAL A 109 4.36 11.06 -3.83
N ALA A 110 3.47 11.68 -3.07
CA ALA A 110 3.49 13.11 -2.87
C ALA A 110 3.64 13.46 -1.39
N ALA A 111 4.29 14.59 -1.14
CA ALA A 111 4.30 15.28 0.14
C ALA A 111 3.75 16.70 -0.07
N ALA A 112 2.94 17.19 0.85
CA ALA A 112 2.38 18.54 0.82
C ALA A 112 2.52 19.20 2.19
N TYR A 113 3.03 20.43 2.20
CA TYR A 113 3.14 21.25 3.40
C TYR A 113 1.92 22.15 3.53
N VAL A 114 1.19 22.04 4.63
CA VAL A 114 0.06 22.91 4.91
C VAL A 114 0.36 23.67 6.19
N SER A 115 0.54 24.98 6.07
CA SER A 115 0.64 25.90 7.21
C SER A 115 -0.71 26.05 7.91
N LYS A 116 -0.73 26.58 9.14
CA LYS A 116 -1.97 26.75 9.92
C LYS A 116 -3.01 27.57 9.18
N GLU A 117 -2.57 28.60 8.48
CA GLU A 117 -3.38 29.56 7.72
C GLU A 117 -4.02 28.91 6.49
N ASN A 118 -3.28 28.01 5.83
CA ASN A 118 -3.74 27.34 4.62
C ASN A 118 -4.74 26.20 4.87
N ILE A 119 -4.89 25.75 6.11
CA ILE A 119 -5.87 24.69 6.46
C ILE A 119 -7.28 25.12 6.07
N ALA A 120 -7.70 26.33 6.43
CA ALA A 120 -9.04 26.83 6.12
C ALA A 120 -9.23 27.02 4.61
N THR A 121 -8.22 27.53 3.92
CA THR A 121 -8.22 27.72 2.47
C THR A 121 -8.43 26.39 1.74
N LEU A 122 -7.65 25.36 2.06
CA LEU A 122 -7.79 24.04 1.42
C LEU A 122 -9.14 23.39 1.72
N LYS A 123 -9.69 23.56 2.94
CA LYS A 123 -11.05 23.09 3.27
C LYS A 123 -12.09 23.78 2.39
N ALA A 124 -12.00 25.10 2.24
CA ALA A 124 -12.92 25.89 1.40
C ALA A 124 -12.80 25.54 -0.09
N MET A 125 -11.61 25.14 -0.55
CA MET A 125 -11.38 24.64 -1.90
C MET A 125 -11.99 23.25 -2.15
N GLY A 126 -12.42 22.54 -1.10
CA GLY A 126 -13.00 21.21 -1.19
C GLY A 126 -11.98 20.07 -1.16
N VAL A 127 -10.76 20.31 -0.66
CA VAL A 127 -9.78 19.24 -0.44
C VAL A 127 -10.31 18.28 0.62
N ARG A 128 -10.38 16.99 0.26
CA ARG A 128 -10.92 15.90 1.07
C ARG A 128 -10.35 14.56 0.60
N ASP A 129 -10.84 13.45 1.14
CA ASP A 129 -10.45 12.11 0.70
C ASP A 129 -10.63 12.00 -0.83
N SER A 130 -9.53 11.68 -1.51
CA SER A 130 -9.52 11.58 -2.97
C SER A 130 -10.43 10.46 -3.45
N LYS A 131 -10.65 9.41 -2.65
CA LYS A 131 -11.51 8.25 -2.97
C LYS A 131 -12.97 8.65 -3.19
N ASP A 132 -13.41 9.75 -2.57
CA ASP A 132 -14.76 10.32 -2.72
C ASP A 132 -14.86 11.35 -3.88
N MET A 133 -13.84 11.38 -4.74
CA MET A 133 -13.75 12.30 -5.88
C MET A 133 -13.58 11.54 -7.19
N THR A 134 -14.25 12.06 -8.21
CA THR A 134 -14.06 11.63 -9.60
C THR A 134 -12.72 12.13 -10.13
N ASP A 135 -12.20 11.46 -11.16
CA ASP A 135 -10.92 11.82 -11.77
C ASP A 135 -10.93 13.23 -12.35
N ASP A 136 -12.06 13.67 -12.94
CA ASP A 136 -12.23 15.04 -13.44
C ASP A 136 -12.19 16.09 -12.33
N GLN A 137 -12.83 15.81 -11.18
CA GLN A 137 -12.77 16.69 -10.02
C GLN A 137 -11.34 16.82 -9.49
N ILE A 138 -10.59 15.71 -9.46
CA ILE A 138 -9.18 15.71 -9.04
C ILE A 138 -8.33 16.53 -10.01
N LYS A 139 -8.43 16.26 -11.32
CA LYS A 139 -7.67 16.97 -12.36
C LYS A 139 -7.98 18.48 -12.37
N ALA A 140 -9.21 18.87 -12.07
CA ALA A 140 -9.60 20.27 -11.98
C ALA A 140 -9.12 20.96 -10.68
N LEU A 141 -9.09 20.25 -9.54
CA LEU A 141 -8.75 20.85 -8.25
C LEU A 141 -7.25 20.88 -7.97
N VAL A 142 -6.52 19.84 -8.36
CA VAL A 142 -5.09 19.67 -8.03
C VAL A 142 -4.19 20.82 -8.52
N PRO A 143 -4.38 21.43 -9.71
CA PRO A 143 -3.62 22.61 -10.11
C PRO A 143 -3.73 23.75 -9.08
N LYS A 144 -4.94 24.01 -8.58
CA LYS A 144 -5.18 25.04 -7.55
C LYS A 144 -4.51 24.68 -6.22
N ILE A 145 -4.51 23.40 -5.83
CA ILE A 145 -3.81 22.95 -4.61
C ILE A 145 -2.30 23.18 -4.75
N LYS A 146 -1.72 22.83 -5.91
CA LYS A 146 -0.28 22.99 -6.19
C LYS A 146 0.16 24.46 -6.18
N GLU A 147 -0.73 25.39 -6.52
CA GLU A 147 -0.50 26.83 -6.39
C GLU A 147 -0.62 27.32 -4.95
N ALA A 148 -1.57 26.76 -4.17
CA ALA A 148 -1.85 27.19 -2.81
C ALA A 148 -0.82 26.71 -1.78
N VAL A 149 -0.21 25.54 -1.98
CA VAL A 149 0.70 24.94 -1.00
C VAL A 149 2.01 24.38 -1.58
N PRO A 150 3.13 24.50 -0.86
CA PRO A 150 4.37 23.82 -1.24
C PRO A 150 4.19 22.30 -1.22
N TYR A 151 4.68 21.64 -2.27
CA TYR A 151 4.61 20.20 -2.38
C TYR A 151 5.88 19.62 -3.03
N LYS A 152 6.05 18.31 -2.88
CA LYS A 152 7.00 17.50 -3.62
C LYS A 152 6.30 16.25 -4.15
N LEU A 153 6.48 15.97 -5.43
CA LEU A 153 5.97 14.77 -6.10
C LEU A 153 7.16 13.95 -6.60
N LEU A 154 7.13 12.65 -6.34
CA LEU A 154 8.06 11.66 -6.88
C LEU A 154 7.26 10.62 -7.67
N THR A 155 7.73 10.29 -8.88
CA THR A 155 7.09 9.33 -9.77
C THR A 155 8.08 8.22 -10.10
N LEU A 156 7.76 6.99 -9.72
CA LEU A 156 8.51 5.80 -10.05
C LEU A 156 7.83 5.10 -11.24
N TRP A 157 8.35 5.37 -12.44
CA TRP A 157 7.83 4.83 -13.70
C TRP A 157 8.01 3.32 -13.83
N PRO A 158 7.18 2.61 -14.62
CA PRO A 158 7.18 1.14 -14.68
C PRO A 158 8.54 0.50 -14.95
N GLU A 159 9.32 1.05 -15.89
CA GLU A 159 10.65 0.52 -16.22
C GLU A 159 11.56 0.53 -14.98
N LYS A 160 11.70 1.70 -14.33
CA LYS A 160 12.50 1.82 -13.10
C LYS A 160 11.90 1.04 -11.94
N TYR A 161 10.57 0.98 -11.84
CA TYR A 161 9.87 0.17 -10.85
C TYR A 161 10.30 -1.29 -10.97
N ASN A 162 10.30 -1.84 -12.19
CA ASN A 162 10.63 -3.24 -12.44
C ASN A 162 12.09 -3.56 -12.09
N GLU A 163 13.02 -2.64 -12.34
CA GLU A 163 14.42 -2.75 -11.90
C GLU A 163 14.54 -2.81 -10.37
N VAL A 164 13.91 -1.85 -9.67
CA VAL A 164 14.02 -1.73 -8.21
C VAL A 164 13.30 -2.89 -7.51
N GLN A 165 12.18 -3.35 -8.05
CA GLN A 165 11.38 -4.42 -7.49
C GLN A 165 12.12 -5.76 -7.45
N GLN A 166 13.15 -5.96 -8.28
CA GLN A 166 13.99 -7.17 -8.22
C GLN A 166 14.71 -7.32 -6.88
N VAL A 167 15.01 -6.21 -6.21
CA VAL A 167 15.81 -6.19 -4.96
C VAL A 167 15.07 -5.60 -3.77
N LYS A 168 13.92 -4.96 -3.99
CA LYS A 168 13.11 -4.32 -2.94
C LYS A 168 11.65 -4.76 -3.01
N ASN A 169 11.08 -5.02 -1.85
CA ASN A 169 9.64 -5.24 -1.73
C ASN A 169 8.88 -3.89 -1.81
N LEU A 170 7.57 -3.94 -2.04
CA LEU A 170 6.74 -2.74 -2.22
C LEU A 170 6.76 -1.78 -1.03
N ASN A 171 6.73 -2.30 0.20
CA ASN A 171 6.76 -1.44 1.39
C ASN A 171 8.11 -0.73 1.55
N GLU A 172 9.21 -1.39 1.18
CA GLU A 172 10.53 -0.77 1.16
C GLU A 172 10.64 0.34 0.11
N MET A 173 10.14 0.09 -1.10
CA MET A 173 10.09 1.12 -2.17
C MET A 173 9.27 2.33 -1.72
N LYS A 174 8.11 2.11 -1.12
CA LYS A 174 7.27 3.17 -0.57
C LYS A 174 7.98 3.93 0.55
N ALA A 175 8.61 3.25 1.50
CA ALA A 175 9.33 3.90 2.59
C ALA A 175 10.42 4.85 2.07
N LEU A 176 11.21 4.38 1.09
CA LEU A 176 12.25 5.21 0.45
C LEU A 176 11.66 6.44 -0.23
N LEU A 177 10.58 6.27 -1.01
CA LEU A 177 9.93 7.37 -1.73
C LEU A 177 9.27 8.38 -0.77
N HIS A 178 8.57 7.93 0.27
CA HIS A 178 7.99 8.83 1.28
C HIS A 178 9.08 9.62 2.00
N ASN A 179 10.13 8.96 2.50
CA ASN A 179 11.24 9.65 3.16
C ASN A 179 11.90 10.69 2.25
N GLN A 180 12.15 10.33 0.99
CA GLN A 180 12.75 11.24 0.02
C GLN A 180 11.83 12.43 -0.31
N ALA A 181 10.53 12.20 -0.50
CA ALA A 181 9.59 13.28 -0.80
C ALA A 181 9.48 14.27 0.36
N LEU A 182 9.36 13.76 1.60
CA LEU A 182 9.31 14.57 2.81
C LEU A 182 10.60 15.39 2.99
N ARG A 183 11.77 14.75 2.84
CA ARG A 183 13.07 15.43 2.95
C ARG A 183 13.25 16.55 1.93
N LEU A 184 13.04 16.26 0.66
CA LEU A 184 13.21 17.25 -0.42
C LEU A 184 12.23 18.42 -0.24
N LEU A 185 11.04 18.18 0.32
CA LEU A 185 10.11 19.27 0.65
C LEU A 185 10.60 20.08 1.84
N THR A 186 11.09 19.45 2.91
CA THR A 186 11.70 20.16 4.05
C THR A 186 12.88 21.03 3.63
N GLU A 187 13.78 20.48 2.80
CA GLU A 187 14.92 21.21 2.26
C GLU A 187 14.48 22.43 1.43
N LYS A 188 13.40 22.29 0.65
CA LYS A 188 12.80 23.39 -0.13
C LYS A 188 12.18 24.48 0.74
N LEU A 189 11.68 24.14 1.93
CA LEU A 189 11.02 25.07 2.84
C LEU A 189 11.97 25.84 3.76
N ALA A 190 13.24 25.42 3.86
CA ALA A 190 14.20 26.03 4.77
C ALA A 190 14.28 27.56 4.57
N PRO A 191 14.31 28.36 5.66
CA PRO A 191 14.46 27.95 7.06
C PRO A 191 13.16 27.59 7.79
N GLU A 192 12.00 27.64 7.12
CA GLU A 192 10.72 27.25 7.71
C GLU A 192 10.70 25.73 7.97
N ALA A 193 10.18 25.31 9.12
CA ALA A 193 10.10 23.91 9.51
C ALA A 193 8.68 23.59 9.97
N PRO A 194 8.10 22.45 9.54
CA PRO A 194 6.79 22.03 10.02
C PRO A 194 6.82 21.68 11.52
N GLU A 195 5.66 21.80 12.17
CA GLU A 195 5.45 21.23 13.50
C GLU A 195 5.52 19.70 13.46
N ALA A 196 5.01 19.06 12.40
CA ALA A 196 5.03 17.61 12.25
C ALA A 196 5.10 17.12 10.79
N TYR A 197 5.51 15.86 10.66
CA TYR A 197 5.34 15.04 9.46
C TYR A 197 4.26 14.01 9.74
N LEU A 198 3.31 13.85 8.81
CA LEU A 198 2.27 12.83 8.89
C LEU A 198 2.33 11.92 7.66
N ILE A 199 2.48 10.62 7.89
CA ILE A 199 2.54 9.60 6.84
C ILE A 199 1.27 8.75 6.93
N ASP A 200 0.53 8.59 5.82
CA ASP A 200 -0.54 7.58 5.78
C ASP A 200 0.06 6.19 5.95
N GLN A 201 -0.37 5.49 7.00
CA GLN A 201 0.36 4.33 7.48
C GLN A 201 0.13 3.12 6.59
N PHE A 202 1.17 2.72 5.86
CA PHE A 202 1.18 1.51 5.05
C PHE A 202 2.00 0.35 5.63
N CYS A 203 2.84 0.61 6.63
CA CYS A 203 3.55 -0.40 7.39
C CYS A 203 3.80 0.06 8.83
N LYS A 204 4.21 -0.86 9.71
CA LYS A 204 4.57 -0.51 11.08
C LYS A 204 5.75 0.48 11.11
N PRO A 205 5.80 1.47 12.02
CA PRO A 205 6.87 2.47 12.07
C PRO A 205 8.28 1.87 12.19
N ASP A 206 8.45 0.83 13.01
CA ASP A 206 9.74 0.13 13.12
C ASP A 206 10.20 -0.49 11.81
N LEU A 207 9.26 -1.01 11.02
CA LEU A 207 9.56 -1.58 9.71
C LEU A 207 9.89 -0.48 8.70
N TYR A 208 9.16 0.64 8.72
CA TYR A 208 9.47 1.83 7.92
C TYR A 208 10.92 2.29 8.16
N TYR A 209 11.32 2.48 9.41
CA TYR A 209 12.70 2.91 9.71
C TYR A 209 13.74 1.83 9.45
N ARG A 210 13.39 0.54 9.53
CA ARG A 210 14.29 -0.55 9.12
C ARG A 210 14.62 -0.49 7.64
N TYR A 211 13.63 -0.20 6.78
CA TYR A 211 13.83 -0.01 5.35
C TYR A 211 14.71 1.20 5.02
N LEU A 212 14.76 2.19 5.90
CA LEU A 212 15.53 3.42 5.71
C LEU A 212 16.93 3.38 6.34
N LYS A 213 17.42 2.20 6.74
CA LYS A 213 18.76 2.07 7.30
C LYS A 213 19.81 2.58 6.30
N GLY A 214 20.64 3.53 6.73
CA GLY A 214 21.69 4.14 5.92
C GLY A 214 21.21 5.26 4.99
N GLN A 215 19.95 5.68 5.09
CA GLN A 215 19.43 6.89 4.46
C GLN A 215 19.44 8.05 5.48
N ASP A 216 19.65 9.29 5.06
CA ASP A 216 19.31 10.42 5.95
C ASP A 216 17.78 10.53 6.05
N LEU A 217 17.34 10.99 7.22
CA LEU A 217 15.96 10.88 7.66
C LEU A 217 15.43 12.26 8.03
N ILE A 218 14.13 12.43 7.85
CA ILE A 218 13.38 13.48 8.54
C ILE A 218 13.45 13.29 10.06
N ASP A 219 13.09 14.33 10.80
CA ASP A 219 13.06 14.29 12.26
C ASP A 219 12.04 13.24 12.76
N LYS A 220 12.58 12.11 13.24
CA LYS A 220 11.79 10.99 13.77
C LYS A 220 10.89 11.42 14.92
N LYS A 221 11.31 12.39 15.74
CA LYS A 221 10.54 12.85 16.92
C LYS A 221 9.29 13.64 16.52
N LYS A 222 9.28 14.17 15.29
CA LYS A 222 8.16 14.91 14.70
C LYS A 222 7.40 14.09 13.65
N THR A 223 7.72 12.81 13.48
CA THR A 223 7.12 11.96 12.44
C THR A 223 6.08 11.03 13.03
N TYR A 224 4.85 11.16 12.55
CA TYR A 224 3.69 10.38 12.97
C TYR A 224 3.18 9.51 11.83
N PHE A 225 2.67 8.34 12.17
CA PHE A 225 2.11 7.36 11.23
C PHE A 225 0.73 6.99 11.70
N ILE A 226 -0.30 7.23 10.91
CA ILE A 226 -1.68 6.85 11.23
C ILE A 226 -2.36 6.31 9.99
N THR A 227 -3.25 5.33 10.15
CA THR A 227 -4.09 4.86 9.04
C THR A 227 -5.18 5.89 8.72
N LYS A 228 -5.53 6.06 7.44
CA LYS A 228 -6.51 7.06 7.00
C LYS A 228 -6.06 8.48 7.34
N GLY A 229 -4.78 8.77 7.13
CA GLY A 229 -4.17 10.07 7.48
C GLY A 229 -4.93 11.27 6.93
N GLU A 230 -5.60 11.12 5.79
CA GLU A 230 -6.47 12.12 5.15
C GLU A 230 -7.63 12.58 6.04
N SER A 231 -8.12 11.70 6.91
CA SER A 231 -9.19 12.01 7.88
C SER A 231 -8.69 12.79 9.10
N HIS A 232 -7.38 12.76 9.34
CA HIS A 232 -6.74 13.38 10.50
C HIS A 232 -6.08 14.71 10.18
N HIS A 233 -5.53 14.88 8.97
CA HIS A 233 -4.95 16.14 8.56
C HIS A 233 -5.11 16.39 7.05
N ILE A 234 -5.51 17.61 6.70
CA ILE A 234 -5.74 18.02 5.30
C ILE A 234 -4.47 17.97 4.43
N ALA A 235 -3.29 18.01 5.05
CA ALA A 235 -2.02 17.84 4.36
C ALA A 235 -1.88 16.46 3.68
N VAL A 236 -2.36 15.39 4.33
CA VAL A 236 -2.37 14.05 3.74
C VAL A 236 -3.43 13.97 2.64
N ALA A 237 -4.60 14.58 2.82
CA ALA A 237 -5.61 14.67 1.77
C ALA A 237 -5.06 15.40 0.52
N ALA A 238 -4.39 16.53 0.70
CA ALA A 238 -3.75 17.27 -0.39
C ALA A 238 -2.66 16.43 -1.09
N ALA A 239 -1.81 15.74 -0.33
CA ALA A 239 -0.80 14.84 -0.88
C ALA A 239 -1.45 13.69 -1.68
N SER A 240 -2.49 13.05 -1.14
CA SER A 240 -3.26 11.98 -1.80
C SER A 240 -3.82 12.44 -3.15
N MET A 241 -4.42 13.64 -3.19
CA MET A 241 -4.96 14.22 -4.43
C MET A 241 -3.84 14.50 -5.45
N ILE A 242 -2.72 15.09 -5.02
CA ILE A 242 -1.57 15.36 -5.89
C ILE A 242 -1.00 14.05 -6.47
N ALA A 243 -0.82 13.03 -5.63
CA ALA A 243 -0.34 11.71 -6.05
C ALA A 243 -1.33 11.05 -7.03
N ARG A 244 -2.64 11.10 -6.75
CA ARG A 244 -3.66 10.53 -7.64
C ARG A 244 -3.70 11.21 -9.00
N CYS A 245 -3.66 12.53 -9.05
CA CYS A 245 -3.59 13.27 -10.31
C CYS A 245 -2.35 12.84 -11.11
N ALA A 246 -1.17 12.80 -10.47
CA ALA A 246 0.06 12.38 -11.13
C ALA A 246 0.01 10.94 -11.65
N PHE A 247 -0.65 10.04 -10.91
CA PHE A 247 -0.85 8.66 -11.37
C PHE A 247 -1.73 8.59 -12.61
N LEU A 248 -2.84 9.33 -12.64
CA LEU A 248 -3.75 9.41 -13.79
C LEU A 248 -3.05 10.04 -15.01
N ASP A 249 -2.37 11.17 -14.81
CA ASP A 249 -1.57 11.82 -15.85
C ASP A 249 -0.47 10.88 -16.39
N GLY A 250 0.09 10.03 -15.52
CA GLY A 250 1.07 9.01 -15.89
C GLY A 250 0.47 7.89 -16.75
N LEU A 251 -0.75 7.43 -16.45
CA LEU A 251 -1.47 6.49 -17.31
C LEU A 251 -1.77 7.11 -18.68
N ASP A 252 -2.24 8.36 -18.70
CA ASP A 252 -2.56 9.07 -19.94
C ASP A 252 -1.30 9.27 -20.81
N SER A 253 -0.19 9.66 -20.19
CA SER A 253 1.10 9.86 -20.86
C SER A 253 1.61 8.57 -21.49
N LEU A 254 1.62 7.46 -20.74
CA LEU A 254 2.03 6.15 -21.25
C LEU A 254 1.06 5.65 -22.34
N SER A 255 -0.24 5.90 -22.18
CA SER A 255 -1.25 5.52 -23.17
C SER A 255 -1.01 6.24 -24.50
N ALA A 256 -0.73 7.54 -24.45
CA ALA A 256 -0.42 8.36 -25.62
C ALA A 256 0.92 7.96 -26.27
N GLU A 257 1.94 7.70 -25.47
CA GLU A 257 3.28 7.34 -25.95
C GLU A 257 3.31 5.97 -26.64
N TYR A 258 2.65 4.96 -26.06
CA TYR A 258 2.71 3.59 -26.55
C TYR A 258 1.51 3.18 -27.40
N GLY A 259 0.46 4.00 -27.48
CA GLY A 259 -0.71 3.76 -28.33
C GLY A 259 -1.67 2.71 -27.80
N TYR A 260 -1.79 2.55 -26.48
CA TYR A 260 -2.69 1.60 -25.83
C TYR A 260 -3.50 2.27 -24.74
N GLU A 261 -4.77 1.90 -24.60
CA GLU A 261 -5.53 2.26 -23.41
C GLU A 261 -5.03 1.44 -22.21
N LEU A 262 -4.60 2.13 -21.15
CA LEU A 262 -4.06 1.52 -19.94
C LEU A 262 -5.05 1.64 -18.77
N PRO A 263 -5.96 0.68 -18.60
CA PRO A 263 -6.92 0.73 -17.49
C PRO A 263 -6.21 0.64 -16.13
N SER A 264 -6.65 1.45 -15.18
CA SER A 264 -6.20 1.36 -13.79
C SER A 264 -6.64 0.05 -13.12
N GLY A 265 -5.98 -0.29 -12.02
CA GLY A 265 -6.25 -1.49 -11.23
C GLY A 265 -5.55 -2.75 -11.75
N ALA A 266 -6.14 -3.91 -11.45
CA ALA A 266 -5.53 -5.23 -11.74
C ALA A 266 -6.58 -6.30 -12.11
N GLY A 267 -7.72 -5.87 -12.68
CA GLY A 267 -8.86 -6.74 -13.03
C GLY A 267 -8.71 -7.49 -14.37
N ALA A 268 -9.78 -8.15 -14.80
CA ALA A 268 -9.78 -8.93 -16.05
C ALA A 268 -9.65 -8.05 -17.32
N ASN A 269 -10.12 -6.80 -17.28
CA ASN A 269 -9.90 -5.82 -18.35
C ASN A 269 -8.39 -5.49 -18.52
N VAL A 270 -7.67 -5.39 -17.41
CA VAL A 270 -6.21 -5.20 -17.38
C VAL A 270 -5.49 -6.40 -17.99
N ASP A 271 -5.90 -7.63 -17.66
CA ASP A 271 -5.32 -8.86 -18.24
C ASP A 271 -5.44 -8.88 -19.78
N LYS A 272 -6.59 -8.46 -20.32
CA LYS A 272 -6.84 -8.38 -21.77
C LYS A 272 -6.00 -7.29 -22.45
N ALA A 273 -5.91 -6.10 -21.85
CA ALA A 273 -5.05 -5.03 -22.36
C ALA A 273 -3.58 -5.46 -22.38
N ALA A 274 -3.11 -6.11 -21.30
CA ALA A 274 -1.76 -6.64 -21.20
C ALA A 274 -1.47 -7.71 -22.27
N ALA A 275 -2.42 -8.62 -22.53
CA ALA A 275 -2.28 -9.63 -23.59
C ALA A 275 -2.14 -8.99 -24.98
N THR A 276 -2.87 -7.91 -25.24
CA THR A 276 -2.81 -7.14 -26.50
C THR A 276 -1.44 -6.50 -26.68
N ILE A 277 -0.93 -5.81 -25.65
CA ILE A 277 0.40 -5.20 -25.64
C ILE A 277 1.48 -6.27 -25.85
N LEU A 278 1.38 -7.40 -25.14
CA LEU A 278 2.33 -8.51 -25.22
C LEU A 278 2.35 -9.19 -26.60
N LYS A 279 1.21 -9.20 -27.31
CA LYS A 279 1.11 -9.75 -28.67
C LYS A 279 1.88 -8.88 -29.68
N HIS A 280 1.80 -7.56 -29.57
CA HIS A 280 2.41 -6.64 -30.53
C HIS A 280 3.86 -6.27 -30.21
N GLY A 281 4.18 -5.96 -28.94
CA GLY A 281 5.50 -5.46 -28.54
C GLY A 281 6.26 -6.33 -27.55
N GLY A 282 5.72 -7.50 -27.21
CA GLY A 282 6.40 -8.46 -26.33
C GLY A 282 6.63 -7.94 -24.90
N MET A 283 7.52 -8.63 -24.18
CA MET A 283 7.80 -8.33 -22.77
C MET A 283 8.53 -7.00 -22.60
N GLU A 284 9.33 -6.58 -23.58
CA GLU A 284 10.05 -5.31 -23.54
C GLU A 284 9.06 -4.13 -23.48
N LEU A 285 8.10 -4.09 -24.41
CA LEU A 285 7.05 -3.06 -24.41
C LEU A 285 6.22 -3.11 -23.12
N LEU A 286 5.82 -4.30 -22.68
CA LEU A 286 5.03 -4.47 -21.47
C LEU A 286 5.77 -3.93 -20.23
N GLY A 287 7.10 -4.09 -20.17
CA GLY A 287 7.95 -3.59 -19.08
C GLY A 287 8.04 -2.06 -19.02
N LYS A 288 7.77 -1.35 -20.12
CA LYS A 288 7.75 0.12 -20.18
C LYS A 288 6.48 0.71 -19.58
N VAL A 289 5.37 -0.05 -19.59
CA VAL A 289 4.05 0.44 -19.16
C VAL A 289 3.48 -0.25 -17.92
N ALA A 290 4.01 -1.42 -17.52
CA ALA A 290 3.43 -2.26 -16.48
C ALA A 290 4.43 -2.76 -15.43
N LYS A 291 3.91 -3.06 -14.23
CA LYS A 291 4.64 -3.65 -13.10
C LYS A 291 4.65 -5.18 -13.23
N LEU A 292 5.72 -5.74 -13.79
CA LEU A 292 5.74 -7.11 -14.34
C LEU A 292 5.55 -8.24 -13.31
N HIS A 293 5.89 -8.02 -12.04
CA HIS A 293 5.73 -9.02 -10.98
C HIS A 293 4.29 -9.35 -10.58
N PHE A 294 3.31 -8.57 -11.05
CA PHE A 294 1.89 -8.85 -10.79
C PHE A 294 1.44 -10.13 -11.50
N ALA A 295 0.46 -10.83 -10.90
CA ALA A 295 -0.14 -12.02 -11.50
C ALA A 295 -0.77 -11.76 -12.88
N ASN A 296 -1.14 -10.51 -13.18
CA ASN A 296 -1.66 -10.08 -14.48
C ASN A 296 -0.72 -10.43 -15.65
N THR A 297 0.60 -10.38 -15.45
CA THR A 297 1.59 -10.74 -16.47
C THR A 297 1.43 -12.21 -16.91
N GLU A 298 1.28 -13.13 -15.94
CA GLU A 298 1.11 -14.56 -16.25
C GLU A 298 -0.26 -14.88 -16.83
N LYS A 299 -1.29 -14.13 -16.42
CA LYS A 299 -2.62 -14.25 -17.03
C LYS A 299 -2.62 -13.76 -18.48
N ALA A 300 -1.98 -12.62 -18.74
CA ALA A 300 -1.84 -12.05 -20.08
C ALA A 300 -1.11 -13.01 -21.04
N LYS A 301 -0.04 -13.68 -20.58
CA LYS A 301 0.67 -14.70 -21.36
C LYS A 301 -0.21 -15.87 -21.79
N LYS A 302 -1.23 -16.24 -20.99
CA LYS A 302 -2.18 -17.32 -21.31
C LYS A 302 -3.31 -16.90 -22.25
N LEU A 303 -3.50 -15.59 -22.41
CA LEU A 303 -4.52 -15.00 -23.28
C LEU A 303 -3.96 -14.59 -24.66
N LYS A 304 -2.64 -14.55 -24.79
CA LYS A 304 -1.91 -14.30 -26.05
C LYS A 304 -1.99 -15.52 -26.96
#